data_AF-A0A7X8HU90-F1
#
_entry.id   AF-A0A7X8HU90-F1
#
_cell.length_a   1.000
_cell.length_b   1.000
_cell.length_c   1.000
_cell.angle_alpha   90.00
_cell.angle_beta   90.00
_cell.angle_gamma   90.00
#
_symmetry.space_group_name_H-M   'P 1'
#
loop_
_entity.id
_entity.type
_entity.pdbx_description
1 polymer ?
#
loop_
_entity_poly.entity_id
_entity_poly.type
_entity_poly.pdbx_seq_one_letter_code
_entity_poly.pdbx_strand_id
1 'polypeptide(L)'
;MIRGRVVVDKRTKELVKRIKANQIAIIDHQDIDHVASQSLVEKQVKAVLNLAPSISGNYPNNGPSILLEAGIPLIDININEDVSLQDGDYIWFENGNLFRKDRKIGRGVVLTKEIITARMAKARVNMENLLSDFIDNTLIYAQREKNLIVDLNTPDIGVSFKGKHVLIVVRGANYKEDLKAIRSYIQELKPVIIAVDGGADACLENGYQPDIVIGDMDSVSDHALKKSRYIIVHAYPDGRAPGLKRIKDLGLDYILFPAPGTSEDIAMILAHDKGAELIVAVGTHSNMVDFLEKGRAGMGSTFLVRLKLGDKLVDAKGVSKLYQSKIHSYYWLQVLLAFLLPLGLIGFFSPSLKHIIQLLALRIKLIFQLPEIFPHLF
;
A
#
# COMPACT_ATOMS: atom_id res chain seq x y z
N MET A 1 -17.84 25.61 -1.11
CA MET A 1 -18.29 25.49 0.29
C MET A 1 -18.24 24.03 0.72
N ILE A 2 -17.63 23.71 1.86
CA ILE A 2 -17.56 22.33 2.41
C ILE A 2 -18.35 22.31 3.72
N ARG A 3 -19.27 21.37 3.91
CA ARG A 3 -20.05 21.23 5.16
C ARG A 3 -20.37 19.78 5.46
N GLY A 4 -20.42 19.41 6.73
CA GLY A 4 -20.71 18.02 7.11
C GLY A 4 -20.42 17.73 8.56
N ARG A 5 -20.75 16.49 8.95
CA ARG A 5 -20.39 15.94 10.26
C ARG A 5 -18.93 15.54 10.25
N VAL A 6 -18.23 15.83 11.34
CA VAL A 6 -16.82 15.53 11.50
C VAL A 6 -16.61 14.22 12.25
N VAL A 7 -15.45 13.61 12.01
CA VAL A 7 -14.83 12.64 12.90
C VAL A 7 -13.45 13.20 13.22
N VAL A 8 -13.10 13.22 14.50
CA VAL A 8 -11.88 13.86 15.01
C VAL A 8 -11.01 12.81 15.66
N ASP A 9 -9.72 12.81 15.32
CA ASP A 9 -8.72 12.04 16.03
C ASP A 9 -7.33 12.63 15.79
N LYS A 10 -6.44 12.50 16.78
CA LYS A 10 -5.03 12.85 16.57
C LYS A 10 -4.36 11.84 15.65
N ARG A 11 -4.71 10.55 15.79
CA ARG A 11 -4.10 9.47 15.01
C ARG A 11 -5.02 9.12 13.85
N THR A 12 -4.57 9.38 12.62
CA THR A 12 -5.33 9.03 11.40
C THR A 12 -5.71 7.54 11.38
N LYS A 13 -4.83 6.65 11.89
CA LYS A 13 -5.11 5.20 12.00
C LYS A 13 -6.37 4.88 12.81
N GLU A 14 -6.63 5.62 13.90
CA GLU A 14 -7.80 5.40 14.75
C GLU A 14 -9.05 6.05 14.17
N LEU A 15 -8.91 7.21 13.52
CA LEU A 15 -9.99 7.87 12.80
C LEU A 15 -10.56 6.99 11.68
N VAL A 16 -9.69 6.38 10.87
CA VAL A 16 -10.08 5.56 9.70
C VAL A 16 -10.94 4.36 10.09
N LYS A 17 -10.80 3.83 11.31
CA LYS A 17 -11.62 2.71 11.82
C LYS A 17 -13.09 3.13 12.02
N ARG A 18 -13.35 4.42 12.26
CA ARG A 18 -14.65 4.93 12.73
C ARG A 18 -15.35 5.80 11.69
N ILE A 19 -14.58 6.51 10.86
CA ILE A 19 -15.11 7.41 9.84
C ILE A 19 -15.89 6.66 8.76
N LYS A 20 -17.00 7.27 8.31
CA LYS A 20 -17.86 6.79 7.24
C LYS A 20 -17.73 7.67 6.01
N ALA A 21 -18.14 7.14 4.87
CA ALA A 21 -18.21 7.88 3.62
C ALA A 21 -18.98 9.20 3.77
N ASN A 22 -18.53 10.23 3.06
CA ASN A 22 -19.07 11.59 3.07
C ASN A 22 -18.99 12.36 4.41
N GLN A 23 -18.29 11.84 5.42
CA GLN A 23 -17.92 12.62 6.62
C GLN A 23 -16.63 13.41 6.41
N ILE A 24 -16.42 14.44 7.21
CA ILE A 24 -15.20 15.26 7.19
C ILE A 24 -14.21 14.69 8.21
N ALA A 25 -12.98 14.38 7.77
CA ALA A 25 -11.91 13.96 8.67
C ALA A 25 -11.22 15.18 9.27
N ILE A 26 -11.12 15.25 10.59
CA ILE A 26 -10.27 16.21 11.30
C ILE A 26 -9.11 15.43 11.91
N ILE A 27 -7.90 15.73 11.45
CA ILE A 27 -6.67 15.06 11.86
C ILE A 27 -5.66 16.05 12.42
N ASP A 28 -4.70 15.54 13.19
CA ASP A 28 -3.53 16.28 13.67
C ASP A 28 -2.28 15.50 13.23
N HIS A 29 -1.96 15.61 11.94
CA HIS A 29 -0.95 14.78 11.29
C HIS A 29 0.01 15.66 10.49
N GLN A 30 1.18 15.93 11.06
CA GLN A 30 2.26 16.65 10.36
C GLN A 30 2.83 15.79 9.23
N ASP A 31 3.03 16.38 8.05
CA ASP A 31 3.59 15.68 6.89
C ASP A 31 2.80 14.42 6.50
N ILE A 32 1.50 14.60 6.22
CA ILE A 32 0.58 13.49 5.87
C ILE A 32 1.24 12.52 4.90
N ASP A 33 1.42 11.28 5.36
CA ASP A 33 2.08 10.23 4.60
C ASP A 33 1.15 9.58 3.55
N HIS A 34 1.74 8.75 2.69
CA HIS A 34 1.01 8.05 1.64
C HIS A 34 -0.08 7.11 2.19
N VAL A 35 0.20 6.38 3.27
CA VAL A 35 -0.69 5.34 3.82
C VAL A 35 -1.92 5.96 4.47
N ALA A 36 -1.73 7.06 5.20
CA ALA A 36 -2.78 7.86 5.80
C ALA A 36 -3.72 8.42 4.72
N SER A 37 -3.17 9.05 3.67
CA SER A 37 -3.97 9.57 2.55
C SER A 37 -4.75 8.46 1.85
N GLN A 38 -4.10 7.35 1.49
CA GLN A 38 -4.77 6.23 0.82
C GLN A 38 -5.92 5.67 1.67
N SER A 39 -5.70 5.54 2.99
CA SER A 39 -6.73 5.08 3.92
C SER A 39 -7.94 6.02 3.99
N LEU A 40 -7.73 7.34 3.89
CA LEU A 40 -8.81 8.33 3.84
C LEU A 40 -9.54 8.31 2.50
N VAL A 41 -8.82 8.11 1.39
CA VAL A 41 -9.41 7.93 0.05
C VAL A 41 -10.33 6.70 0.02
N GLU A 42 -9.87 5.58 0.57
CA GLU A 42 -10.66 4.33 0.64
C GLU A 42 -11.94 4.48 1.46
N LYS A 43 -11.92 5.34 2.48
CA LYS A 43 -13.11 5.67 3.27
C LYS A 43 -14.05 6.66 2.60
N GLN A 44 -13.69 7.18 1.42
CA GLN A 44 -14.50 8.15 0.65
C GLN A 44 -14.91 9.35 1.50
N VAL A 45 -13.95 9.91 2.25
CA VAL A 45 -14.18 11.08 3.08
C VAL A 45 -14.50 12.29 2.22
N LYS A 46 -15.35 13.18 2.73
CA LYS A 46 -15.79 14.37 2.00
C LYS A 46 -14.70 15.43 1.86
N ALA A 47 -13.89 15.59 2.90
CA ALA A 47 -12.78 16.52 2.99
C ALA A 47 -11.89 16.14 4.18
N VAL A 48 -10.64 16.59 4.16
CA VAL A 48 -9.67 16.45 5.24
C VAL A 48 -9.28 17.83 5.75
N LEU A 49 -9.48 18.06 7.04
CA LEU A 49 -9.05 19.27 7.74
C LEU A 49 -7.93 18.87 8.69
N ASN A 50 -6.73 19.38 8.47
CA ASN A 50 -5.55 19.03 9.24
C ASN A 50 -5.19 20.17 10.20
N LEU A 51 -5.00 19.85 11.48
CA LEU A 51 -4.59 20.79 12.53
C LEU A 51 -3.07 21.03 12.52
N ALA A 52 -2.32 20.16 11.85
CA ALA A 52 -0.89 20.31 11.61
C ALA A 52 -0.62 20.70 10.14
N PRO A 53 0.59 21.18 9.82
CA PRO A 53 0.99 21.39 8.44
C PRO A 53 0.99 20.06 7.67
N SER A 54 0.17 19.94 6.61
CA SER A 54 0.19 18.74 5.76
C SER A 54 1.49 18.58 4.96
N ILE A 55 2.23 19.69 4.77
CA ILE A 55 3.59 19.73 4.24
C ILE A 55 4.36 20.74 5.11
N SER A 56 5.22 20.25 5.99
CA SER A 56 6.05 21.05 6.89
C SER A 56 7.16 21.80 6.14
N GLY A 57 7.60 21.22 5.00
CA GLY A 57 8.72 21.73 4.22
C GLY A 57 10.06 21.11 4.61
N ASN A 58 10.10 20.08 5.46
CA ASN A 58 11.34 19.38 5.80
C ASN A 58 11.78 18.44 4.67
N TYR A 59 10.89 17.56 4.22
CA TYR A 59 11.13 16.61 3.14
C TYR A 59 9.89 16.50 2.25
N PRO A 60 10.04 16.09 0.98
CA PRO A 60 8.89 15.91 0.09
C PRO A 60 8.03 14.71 0.53
N ASN A 61 6.75 14.94 0.82
CA ASN A 61 5.76 13.90 1.11
C ASN A 61 4.65 13.84 0.05
N ASN A 62 4.23 12.64 -0.36
CA ASN A 62 3.27 12.46 -1.44
C ASN A 62 1.80 12.44 -0.99
N GLY A 63 1.53 12.34 0.33
CA GLY A 63 0.17 12.21 0.86
C GLY A 63 -0.81 13.30 0.41
N PRO A 64 -0.45 14.59 0.42
CA PRO A 64 -1.34 15.66 -0.05
C PRO A 64 -1.76 15.52 -1.52
N SER A 65 -0.86 15.08 -2.40
CA SER A 65 -1.16 14.88 -3.82
C SER A 65 -2.17 13.76 -4.04
N ILE A 66 -2.08 12.67 -3.27
CA ILE A 66 -3.00 11.53 -3.35
C ILE A 66 -4.44 11.96 -3.03
N LEU A 67 -4.63 12.78 -1.99
CA LEU A 67 -5.96 13.29 -1.63
C LEU A 67 -6.51 14.19 -2.74
N LEU A 68 -5.67 15.08 -3.29
CA LEU A 68 -6.07 16.00 -4.34
C LEU A 68 -6.44 15.26 -5.64
N GLU A 69 -5.66 14.25 -6.04
CA GLU A 69 -5.92 13.41 -7.22
C GLU A 69 -7.20 12.58 -7.07
N ALA A 70 -7.52 12.16 -5.84
CA ALA A 70 -8.79 11.52 -5.51
C ALA A 70 -9.98 12.50 -5.44
N GLY A 71 -9.76 13.80 -5.66
CA GLY A 71 -10.80 14.84 -5.59
C GLY A 71 -11.25 15.17 -4.16
N ILE A 72 -10.47 14.79 -3.13
CA ILE A 72 -10.77 15.06 -1.73
C ILE A 72 -10.08 16.37 -1.31
N PRO A 73 -10.83 17.42 -0.96
CA PRO A 73 -10.23 18.67 -0.51
C PRO A 73 -9.42 18.50 0.77
N LEU A 74 -8.18 19.00 0.76
CA LEU A 74 -7.30 19.05 1.93
C LEU A 74 -7.13 20.50 2.37
N ILE A 75 -7.36 20.77 3.65
CA ILE A 75 -7.30 22.11 4.25
C ILE A 75 -6.42 22.06 5.49
N ASP A 76 -5.33 22.82 5.51
CA ASP A 76 -4.58 23.09 6.73
C ASP A 76 -5.36 24.14 7.53
N ILE A 77 -5.84 23.78 8.72
CA ILE A 77 -6.66 24.62 9.58
C ILE A 77 -5.93 25.00 10.87
N ASN A 78 -6.25 26.17 11.39
CA ASN A 78 -5.93 26.60 12.74
C ASN A 78 -7.23 26.97 13.45
N ILE A 79 -7.47 26.35 14.61
CA ILE A 79 -8.66 26.53 15.44
C ILE A 79 -8.29 27.41 16.64
N ASN A 80 -9.22 28.27 17.06
CA ASN A 80 -9.02 29.09 18.26
C ASN A 80 -8.84 28.19 19.51
N GLU A 81 -7.93 28.58 20.42
CA GLU A 81 -7.51 27.76 21.57
C GLU A 81 -8.67 27.26 22.46
N ASP A 82 -9.74 28.05 22.59
CA ASP A 82 -10.90 27.71 23.41
C ASP A 82 -11.88 26.70 22.77
N VAL A 83 -11.63 26.25 21.54
CA VAL A 83 -12.57 25.41 20.79
C VAL A 83 -12.06 23.98 20.66
N SER A 84 -12.80 23.06 21.29
CA SER A 84 -12.67 21.62 21.05
C SER A 84 -13.75 21.13 20.09
N LEU A 85 -13.36 20.31 19.12
CA LEU A 85 -14.25 19.60 18.19
C LEU A 85 -14.37 18.13 18.59
N GLN A 86 -15.58 17.60 18.47
CA GLN A 86 -15.89 16.20 18.79
C GLN A 86 -16.52 15.49 17.61
N ASP A 87 -16.49 14.16 17.65
CA ASP A 87 -17.20 13.35 16.65
C ASP A 87 -18.67 13.73 16.56
N GLY A 88 -19.15 13.86 15.33
CA GLY A 88 -20.55 14.23 15.06
C GLY A 88 -20.82 15.73 15.03
N ASP A 89 -19.86 16.58 15.45
CA ASP A 89 -19.99 18.03 15.29
C ASP A 89 -20.25 18.39 13.82
N TYR A 90 -21.15 19.35 13.60
CA TYR A 90 -21.45 19.85 12.26
C TYR A 90 -20.69 21.14 12.01
N ILE A 91 -19.86 21.15 10.98
CA ILE A 91 -19.05 22.31 10.59
C ILE A 91 -19.35 22.73 9.15
N TRP A 92 -19.01 23.98 8.83
CA TRP A 92 -18.80 24.39 7.45
C TRP A 92 -17.54 25.23 7.30
N PHE A 93 -16.91 25.09 6.13
CA PHE A 93 -15.74 25.82 5.70
C PHE A 93 -16.07 26.60 4.44
N GLU A 94 -15.83 27.91 4.50
CA GLU A 94 -16.12 28.85 3.42
C GLU A 94 -15.15 30.04 3.45
N ASN A 95 -14.62 30.41 2.29
CA ASN A 95 -13.73 31.58 2.12
C ASN A 95 -12.58 31.64 3.15
N GLY A 96 -11.95 30.49 3.43
CA GLY A 96 -10.84 30.39 4.38
C GLY A 96 -11.22 30.39 5.86
N ASN A 97 -12.52 30.40 6.19
CA ASN A 97 -13.02 30.44 7.56
C ASN A 97 -13.75 29.15 7.92
N LEU A 98 -13.55 28.68 9.15
CA LEU A 98 -14.20 27.50 9.70
C LEU A 98 -15.26 27.93 10.74
N PHE A 99 -16.44 27.33 10.67
CA PHE A 99 -17.59 27.69 11.50
C PHE A 99 -18.27 26.47 12.12
N ARG A 100 -18.86 26.67 13.30
CA ARG A 100 -19.73 25.73 14.02
C ARG A 100 -20.86 26.51 14.69
N LYS A 101 -22.13 26.13 14.47
CA LYS A 101 -23.31 26.81 15.05
C LYS A 101 -23.27 28.34 14.86
N ASP A 102 -23.00 28.80 13.64
CA ASP A 102 -22.92 30.23 13.26
C ASP A 102 -21.80 31.05 13.92
N ARG A 103 -20.92 30.41 14.69
CA ARG A 103 -19.71 31.02 15.24
C ARG A 103 -18.50 30.63 14.42
N LYS A 104 -17.67 31.62 14.07
CA LYS A 104 -16.33 31.38 13.51
C LYS A 104 -15.45 30.76 14.60
N ILE A 105 -14.91 29.59 14.31
CA ILE A 105 -14.07 28.80 15.22
C ILE A 105 -12.61 28.70 14.78
N GLY A 106 -12.30 29.08 13.53
CA GLY A 106 -10.94 29.01 13.02
C GLY A 106 -10.80 29.55 11.61
N ARG A 107 -9.60 29.36 11.04
CA ARG A 107 -9.26 29.66 9.65
C ARG A 107 -8.51 28.51 9.04
N GLY A 108 -8.44 28.46 7.72
CA GLY A 108 -7.62 27.47 7.04
C GLY A 108 -7.30 27.83 5.60
N VAL A 109 -6.31 27.14 5.06
CA VAL A 109 -5.82 27.29 3.70
C VAL A 109 -6.11 26.00 2.94
N VAL A 110 -6.89 26.12 1.87
CA VAL A 110 -7.12 24.99 0.94
C VAL A 110 -5.84 24.73 0.18
N LEU A 111 -5.34 23.49 0.23
CA LEU A 111 -4.12 23.12 -0.48
C LEU A 111 -4.45 22.82 -1.94
N THR A 112 -4.16 23.78 -2.81
CA THR A 112 -4.27 23.60 -4.27
C THR A 112 -3.03 22.91 -4.84
N LYS A 113 -3.13 22.46 -6.09
CA LYS A 113 -2.00 21.83 -6.81
C LYS A 113 -0.77 22.73 -6.84
N GLU A 114 -0.96 24.02 -7.02
CA GLU A 114 0.10 25.04 -7.07
C GLU A 114 0.78 25.17 -5.71
N ILE A 115 0.00 25.23 -4.62
CA ILE A 115 0.52 25.31 -3.25
C ILE A 115 1.31 24.05 -2.91
N ILE A 116 0.77 22.87 -3.22
CA ILE A 116 1.45 21.58 -2.98
C ILE A 116 2.76 21.55 -3.76
N THR A 117 2.74 21.87 -5.05
CA THR A 117 3.95 21.85 -5.91
C THR A 117 5.03 22.80 -5.38
N ALA A 118 4.64 24.03 -4.98
CA ALA A 118 5.57 25.01 -4.44
C ALA A 118 6.16 24.58 -3.08
N ARG A 119 5.35 24.04 -2.17
CA ARG A 119 5.84 23.53 -0.87
C ARG A 119 6.75 22.31 -1.05
N MET A 120 6.41 21.40 -1.96
CA MET A 120 7.24 20.24 -2.30
C MET A 120 8.59 20.64 -2.89
N ALA A 121 8.63 21.68 -3.73
CA ALA A 121 9.89 22.19 -4.27
C ALA A 121 10.79 22.76 -3.16
N LYS A 122 10.23 23.53 -2.22
CA LYS A 122 10.98 24.00 -1.04
C LYS A 122 11.47 22.85 -0.17
N ALA A 123 10.62 21.85 0.06
CA ALA A 123 10.98 20.68 0.86
C ALA A 123 12.15 19.89 0.26
N ARG A 124 12.24 19.78 -1.07
CA ARG A 124 13.38 19.14 -1.75
C ARG A 124 14.70 19.85 -1.49
N VAL A 125 14.70 21.19 -1.42
CA VAL A 125 15.91 21.97 -1.12
C VAL A 125 16.35 21.73 0.33
N ASN A 126 15.40 21.75 1.27
CA ASN A 126 15.71 21.52 2.69
C ASN A 126 16.18 20.09 2.99
N MET A 127 15.77 19.13 2.16
CA MET A 127 16.10 17.72 2.32
C MET A 127 17.61 17.44 2.26
N GLU A 128 18.42 18.26 1.58
CA GLU A 128 19.87 18.04 1.48
C GLU A 128 20.56 18.11 2.84
N ASN A 129 20.21 19.10 3.68
CA ASN A 129 20.76 19.22 5.03
C ASN A 129 20.29 18.06 5.92
N LEU A 130 19.00 17.73 5.84
CA LEU A 130 18.42 16.60 6.58
C LEU A 130 19.03 15.26 6.18
N LEU A 131 19.47 15.11 4.93
CA LEU A 131 20.15 13.90 4.46
C LEU A 131 21.50 13.71 5.16
N SER A 132 22.27 14.78 5.35
CA SER A 132 23.54 14.71 6.09
C SER A 132 23.30 14.22 7.51
N ASP A 133 22.39 14.86 8.24
CA ASP A 133 22.06 14.48 9.61
C ASP A 133 21.53 13.03 9.69
N PHE A 134 20.72 12.62 8.71
CA PHE A 134 20.18 11.27 8.63
C PHE A 134 21.27 10.22 8.41
N ILE A 135 22.27 10.52 7.57
CA ILE A 135 23.43 9.64 7.33
C ILE A 135 24.24 9.53 8.61
N ASP A 136 24.57 10.64 9.26
CA ASP A 136 25.33 10.65 10.51
C ASP A 136 24.62 9.83 11.61
N ASN A 137 23.32 10.05 11.79
CA ASN A 137 22.50 9.25 12.70
C ASN A 137 22.50 7.76 12.33
N THR A 138 22.39 7.45 11.04
CA THR A 138 22.43 6.06 10.55
C THR A 138 23.74 5.38 10.89
N LEU A 139 24.88 6.06 10.71
CA LEU A 139 26.20 5.53 11.07
C LEU A 139 26.36 5.32 12.57
N ILE A 140 25.91 6.30 13.38
CA ILE A 140 25.93 6.21 14.84
C ILE A 140 25.07 5.02 15.33
N TYR A 141 23.86 4.87 14.80
CA TYR A 141 22.98 3.75 15.15
C TYR A 141 23.55 2.41 14.69
N ALA A 142 24.08 2.33 13.47
CA ALA A 142 24.73 1.12 12.96
C ALA A 142 25.92 0.71 13.84
N GLN A 143 26.74 1.66 14.29
CA GLN A 143 27.86 1.36 15.19
C GLN A 143 27.39 0.80 16.53
N ARG A 144 26.30 1.33 17.10
CA ARG A 144 25.72 0.86 18.37
C ARG A 144 25.06 -0.51 18.23
N GLU A 145 24.39 -0.77 17.11
CA GLU A 145 23.55 -1.96 16.91
C GLU A 145 24.29 -3.13 16.24
N LYS A 146 25.51 -2.91 15.72
CA LYS A 146 26.31 -3.90 14.97
C LYS A 146 26.30 -5.29 15.60
N ASN A 147 26.76 -5.41 16.84
CA ASN A 147 26.91 -6.72 17.49
C ASN A 147 25.55 -7.37 17.77
N LEU A 148 24.53 -6.55 18.10
CA LEU A 148 23.18 -7.05 18.36
C LEU A 148 22.52 -7.67 17.12
N ILE A 149 22.87 -7.20 15.92
CA ILE A 149 22.35 -7.73 14.64
C ILE A 149 23.17 -8.94 14.15
N VAL A 150 24.49 -8.90 14.33
CA VAL A 150 25.38 -9.99 13.91
C VAL A 150 25.10 -11.26 14.73
N ASP A 151 25.02 -11.11 16.06
CA ASP A 151 24.88 -12.23 17.01
C ASP A 151 23.41 -12.55 17.36
N LEU A 152 22.45 -11.98 16.61
CA LEU A 152 21.03 -12.19 16.89
C LEU A 152 20.65 -13.66 16.65
N ASN A 153 20.17 -14.32 17.70
CA ASN A 153 19.59 -15.65 17.58
C ASN A 153 18.10 -15.55 17.25
N THR A 154 17.69 -16.16 16.15
CA THR A 154 16.29 -16.23 15.75
C THR A 154 15.54 -17.31 16.52
N PRO A 155 14.26 -17.08 16.89
CA PRO A 155 13.48 -18.06 17.61
C PRO A 155 13.27 -19.32 16.75
N ASP A 156 13.13 -20.47 17.40
CA ASP A 156 12.69 -21.66 16.70
C ASP A 156 11.17 -21.67 16.52
N ILE A 157 10.75 -21.81 15.26
CA ILE A 157 9.36 -21.77 14.83
C ILE A 157 8.91 -23.13 14.28
N GLY A 158 9.80 -24.14 14.28
CA GLY A 158 9.49 -25.49 13.78
C GLY A 158 9.27 -25.57 12.27
N VAL A 159 9.61 -24.52 11.52
CA VAL A 159 9.48 -24.45 10.05
C VAL A 159 10.84 -24.11 9.43
N SER A 160 11.25 -24.90 8.44
CA SER A 160 12.43 -24.62 7.62
C SER A 160 12.05 -23.94 6.30
N PHE A 161 12.84 -22.93 5.90
CA PHE A 161 12.72 -22.24 4.62
C PHE A 161 13.78 -22.68 3.60
N LYS A 162 14.53 -23.75 3.90
CA LYS A 162 15.59 -24.26 3.02
C LYS A 162 15.03 -24.59 1.63
N GLY A 163 15.62 -23.99 0.60
CA GLY A 163 15.23 -24.17 -0.81
C GLY A 163 13.86 -23.57 -1.15
N LYS A 164 13.39 -22.59 -0.36
CA LYS A 164 12.14 -21.88 -0.61
C LYS A 164 12.40 -20.39 -0.73
N HIS A 165 11.56 -19.73 -1.52
CA HIS A 165 11.44 -18.29 -1.49
C HIS A 165 10.57 -17.85 -0.31
N VAL A 166 10.88 -16.68 0.23
CA VAL A 166 10.09 -16.01 1.26
C VAL A 166 9.61 -14.67 0.72
N LEU A 167 8.32 -14.40 0.84
CA LEU A 167 7.72 -13.11 0.54
C LEU A 167 7.45 -12.38 1.85
N ILE A 168 8.11 -11.24 2.06
CA ILE A 168 7.86 -10.33 3.17
C ILE A 168 6.91 -9.24 2.69
N VAL A 169 5.74 -9.12 3.32
CA VAL A 169 4.72 -8.13 2.96
C VAL A 169 4.59 -7.08 4.06
N VAL A 170 4.83 -5.82 3.71
CA VAL A 170 4.74 -4.66 4.59
C VAL A 170 3.76 -3.66 4.01
N ARG A 171 2.99 -2.99 4.87
CA ARG A 171 2.06 -1.92 4.48
C ARG A 171 2.76 -0.56 4.34
N GLY A 172 3.71 -0.44 3.41
CA GLY A 172 4.36 0.84 3.05
C GLY A 172 3.77 1.49 1.79
N ALA A 173 4.39 2.55 1.28
CA ALA A 173 3.89 3.25 0.10
C ALA A 173 3.79 2.33 -1.15
N ASN A 174 2.69 2.44 -1.90
CA ASN A 174 2.38 1.66 -3.12
C ASN A 174 2.36 0.12 -2.96
N TYR A 175 2.22 -0.40 -1.74
CA TYR A 175 2.26 -1.86 -1.50
C TYR A 175 1.17 -2.63 -2.26
N LYS A 176 -0.01 -2.03 -2.49
CA LYS A 176 -1.13 -2.69 -3.18
C LYS A 176 -0.81 -2.92 -4.64
N GLU A 177 -0.26 -1.90 -5.29
CA GLU A 177 0.15 -1.92 -6.68
C GLU A 177 1.30 -2.91 -6.88
N ASP A 178 2.31 -2.87 -5.99
CA ASP A 178 3.46 -3.76 -6.04
C ASP A 178 3.07 -5.23 -5.81
N LEU A 179 2.22 -5.50 -4.80
CA LEU A 179 1.73 -6.86 -4.53
C LEU A 179 0.92 -7.43 -5.70
N LYS A 180 0.11 -6.58 -6.36
CA LYS A 180 -0.62 -6.95 -7.57
C LYS A 180 0.33 -7.24 -8.75
N ALA A 181 1.39 -6.45 -8.89
CA ALA A 181 2.36 -6.61 -9.98
C ALA A 181 3.13 -7.94 -9.89
N ILE A 182 3.38 -8.45 -8.67
CA ILE A 182 4.05 -9.74 -8.46
C ILE A 182 3.09 -10.93 -8.31
N ARG A 183 1.81 -10.77 -8.64
CA ARG A 183 0.79 -11.83 -8.49
C ARG A 183 1.20 -13.15 -9.15
N SER A 184 1.74 -13.10 -10.37
CA SER A 184 2.18 -14.31 -11.09
C SER A 184 3.30 -15.04 -10.35
N TYR A 185 4.28 -14.28 -9.83
CA TYR A 185 5.35 -14.83 -8.99
C TYR A 185 4.79 -15.57 -7.76
N ILE A 186 3.82 -14.97 -7.06
CA ILE A 186 3.21 -15.61 -5.88
C ILE A 186 2.49 -16.91 -6.26
N GLN A 187 1.77 -16.92 -7.39
CA GLN A 187 1.00 -18.08 -7.84
C GLN A 187 1.88 -19.24 -8.32
N GLU A 188 2.97 -18.92 -9.01
CA GLU A 188 3.90 -19.90 -9.58
C GLU A 188 4.86 -20.46 -8.52
N LEU A 189 5.51 -19.59 -7.74
CA LEU A 189 6.56 -19.99 -6.81
C LEU A 189 6.03 -20.39 -5.43
N LYS A 190 4.80 -19.95 -5.06
CA LYS A 190 4.17 -20.20 -3.76
C LYS A 190 5.14 -19.98 -2.58
N PRO A 191 5.72 -18.76 -2.45
CA PRO A 191 6.68 -18.46 -1.40
C PRO A 191 6.02 -18.56 -0.02
N VAL A 192 6.83 -18.76 1.03
CA VAL A 192 6.36 -18.60 2.42
C VAL A 192 6.06 -17.12 2.65
N ILE A 193 4.86 -16.81 3.12
CA ILE A 193 4.41 -15.42 3.30
C ILE A 193 4.61 -15.00 4.76
N ILE A 194 5.56 -14.09 4.97
CA ILE A 194 5.77 -13.40 6.23
C ILE A 194 5.17 -12.00 6.13
N ALA A 195 4.10 -11.75 6.87
CA ALA A 195 3.45 -10.46 6.90
C ALA A 195 3.92 -9.64 8.13
N VAL A 196 4.30 -8.39 7.90
CA VAL A 196 4.87 -7.53 8.94
C VAL A 196 3.89 -6.45 9.34
N ASP A 197 3.59 -6.33 10.64
CA ASP A 197 2.61 -5.41 11.19
C ASP A 197 1.28 -5.45 10.37
N GLY A 198 0.77 -4.30 9.93
CA GLY A 198 -0.43 -4.20 9.08
C GLY A 198 -0.30 -4.83 7.68
N GLY A 199 0.87 -5.39 7.32
CA GLY A 199 1.05 -6.23 6.15
C GLY A 199 0.20 -7.50 6.18
N ALA A 200 -0.22 -7.97 7.37
CA ALA A 200 -1.08 -9.14 7.48
C ALA A 200 -2.49 -8.87 6.92
N ASP A 201 -3.02 -7.68 7.21
CA ASP A 201 -4.27 -7.20 6.62
C ASP A 201 -4.12 -7.03 5.10
N ALA A 202 -2.99 -6.47 4.66
CA ALA A 202 -2.67 -6.33 3.24
C ALA A 202 -2.68 -7.66 2.47
N CYS A 203 -2.12 -8.73 3.06
CA CYS A 203 -2.16 -10.07 2.48
C CYS A 203 -3.61 -10.55 2.30
N LEU A 204 -4.42 -10.47 3.35
CA LEU A 204 -5.80 -10.96 3.34
C LEU A 204 -6.70 -10.17 2.38
N GLU A 205 -6.55 -8.84 2.33
CA GLU A 205 -7.24 -7.98 1.37
C GLU A 205 -6.99 -8.40 -0.09
N ASN A 206 -5.83 -9.01 -0.36
CA ASN A 206 -5.44 -9.50 -1.68
C ASN A 206 -5.63 -11.01 -1.86
N GLY A 207 -6.30 -11.69 -0.92
CA GLY A 207 -6.62 -13.11 -0.99
C GLY A 207 -5.46 -14.05 -0.64
N TYR A 208 -4.41 -13.55 0.01
CA TYR A 208 -3.27 -14.34 0.47
C TYR A 208 -3.34 -14.55 1.99
N GLN A 209 -3.28 -15.79 2.44
CA GLN A 209 -3.20 -16.10 3.87
C GLN A 209 -1.74 -16.01 4.33
N PRO A 210 -1.41 -15.20 5.35
CA PRO A 210 -0.04 -15.13 5.87
C PRO A 210 0.32 -16.42 6.62
N ASP A 211 1.49 -16.99 6.31
CA ASP A 211 2.04 -18.12 7.07
C ASP A 211 2.52 -17.65 8.45
N ILE A 212 3.17 -16.48 8.48
CA ILE A 212 3.75 -15.91 9.69
C ILE A 212 3.36 -14.43 9.75
N VAL A 213 2.95 -13.97 10.92
CA VAL A 213 2.78 -12.54 11.22
C VAL A 213 3.85 -12.12 12.21
N ILE A 214 4.58 -11.04 11.90
CA ILE A 214 5.68 -10.53 12.73
C ILE A 214 5.46 -9.04 13.01
N GLY A 215 5.61 -8.62 14.27
CA GLY A 215 5.71 -7.19 14.59
C GLY A 215 4.94 -6.74 15.82
N ASP A 216 4.43 -5.50 15.77
CA ASP A 216 3.55 -4.91 16.79
C ASP A 216 2.10 -5.29 16.52
N MET A 217 1.55 -6.07 17.43
CA MET A 217 0.21 -6.65 17.31
C MET A 217 -0.89 -5.59 17.41
N ASP A 218 -0.61 -4.38 17.93
CA ASP A 218 -1.56 -3.26 17.94
C ASP A 218 -1.79 -2.63 16.55
N SER A 219 -1.00 -3.04 15.56
CA SER A 219 -1.10 -2.59 14.17
C SER A 219 -1.73 -3.62 13.22
N VAL A 220 -2.16 -4.76 13.75
CA VAL A 220 -2.80 -5.87 13.00
C VAL A 220 -4.27 -6.02 13.39
N SER A 221 -5.17 -6.37 12.47
CA SER A 221 -6.56 -6.69 12.85
C SER A 221 -6.70 -8.06 13.54
N ASP A 222 -7.74 -8.20 14.39
CA ASP A 222 -8.04 -9.49 15.04
C ASP A 222 -8.35 -10.59 14.00
N HIS A 223 -8.93 -10.20 12.86
CA HIS A 223 -9.21 -11.14 11.77
C HIS A 223 -7.92 -11.69 11.17
N ALA A 224 -6.94 -10.82 10.93
CA ALA A 224 -5.64 -11.23 10.41
C ALA A 224 -4.87 -12.12 11.39
N LEU A 225 -4.85 -11.77 12.67
CA LEU A 225 -4.19 -12.56 13.72
C LEU A 225 -4.80 -13.97 13.85
N LYS A 226 -6.13 -14.10 13.77
CA LYS A 226 -6.81 -15.41 13.85
C LYS A 226 -6.60 -16.28 12.60
N LYS A 227 -6.20 -15.68 11.48
CA LYS A 227 -5.96 -16.38 10.21
C LYS A 227 -4.50 -16.75 10.00
N SER A 228 -3.56 -16.14 10.72
CA SER A 228 -2.15 -16.47 10.61
C SER A 228 -1.81 -17.79 11.29
N ARG A 229 -0.90 -18.56 10.71
CA ARG A 229 -0.49 -19.85 11.26
C ARG A 229 0.49 -19.71 12.42
N TYR A 230 1.43 -18.78 12.31
CA TYR A 230 2.37 -18.44 13.38
C TYR A 230 2.35 -16.94 13.66
N ILE A 231 2.41 -16.58 14.94
CA ILE A 231 2.47 -15.19 15.39
C ILE A 231 3.79 -15.00 16.13
N ILE A 232 4.60 -14.07 15.66
CA ILE A 232 5.86 -13.69 16.29
C ILE A 232 5.73 -12.24 16.78
N VAL A 233 5.68 -12.08 18.08
CA VAL A 233 5.59 -10.78 18.72
C VAL A 233 6.98 -10.18 18.81
N HIS A 234 7.18 -9.06 18.10
CA HIS A 234 8.42 -8.31 18.20
C HIS A 234 8.49 -7.61 19.56
N ALA A 235 9.50 -7.94 20.34
CA ALA A 235 9.78 -7.30 21.61
C ALA A 235 11.03 -6.43 21.50
N TYR A 236 11.06 -5.36 22.28
CA TYR A 236 12.30 -4.66 22.57
C TYR A 236 13.34 -5.64 23.16
N PRO A 237 14.64 -5.33 23.09
CA PRO A 237 15.69 -6.20 23.64
C PRO A 237 15.53 -6.54 25.12
N ASP A 238 14.83 -5.71 25.89
CA ASP A 238 14.49 -5.94 27.30
C ASP A 238 13.27 -6.85 27.52
N GLY A 239 12.69 -7.39 26.44
CA GLY A 239 11.54 -8.29 26.45
C GLY A 239 10.18 -7.59 26.52
N ARG A 240 10.13 -6.25 26.63
CA ARG A 240 8.86 -5.53 26.56
C ARG A 240 8.29 -5.58 25.14
N ALA A 241 7.03 -5.96 25.01
CA ALA A 241 6.35 -6.03 23.72
C ALA A 241 5.01 -5.28 23.77
N PRO A 242 4.87 -4.17 23.04
CA PRO A 242 3.57 -3.59 22.71
C PRO A 242 2.65 -4.63 22.06
N GLY A 243 1.34 -4.53 22.28
CA GLY A 243 0.38 -5.52 21.76
C GLY A 243 0.42 -6.93 22.38
N LEU A 244 1.38 -7.27 23.26
CA LEU A 244 1.44 -8.59 23.90
C LEU A 244 0.21 -8.90 24.75
N LYS A 245 -0.29 -7.88 25.48
CA LYS A 245 -1.52 -8.00 26.27
C LYS A 245 -2.72 -8.36 25.37
N ARG A 246 -2.83 -7.71 24.20
CA ARG A 246 -3.89 -7.97 23.23
C ARG A 246 -3.87 -9.41 22.73
N ILE A 247 -2.69 -9.96 22.42
CA ILE A 247 -2.55 -11.37 22.01
C ILE A 247 -3.01 -12.33 23.12
N LYS A 248 -2.60 -12.07 24.37
CA LYS A 248 -3.03 -12.87 25.52
C LYS A 248 -4.55 -12.80 25.73
N ASP A 249 -5.13 -11.62 25.64
CA ASP A 249 -6.58 -11.41 25.79
C ASP A 249 -7.38 -12.11 24.66
N LEU A 250 -6.79 -12.27 23.47
CA LEU A 250 -7.37 -13.02 22.35
C LEU A 250 -7.19 -14.54 22.46
N GLY A 251 -6.37 -15.02 23.40
CA GLY A 251 -6.08 -16.45 23.59
C GLY A 251 -5.32 -17.09 22.42
N LEU A 252 -4.48 -16.32 21.73
CA LEU A 252 -3.70 -16.80 20.59
C LEU A 252 -2.29 -17.23 21.02
N ASP A 253 -1.80 -18.32 20.44
CA ASP A 253 -0.43 -18.77 20.62
C ASP A 253 0.54 -17.81 19.92
N TYR A 254 1.68 -17.54 20.57
CA TYR A 254 2.69 -16.63 20.05
C TYR A 254 4.10 -17.02 20.47
N ILE A 255 5.06 -16.54 19.69
CA ILE A 255 6.49 -16.64 19.97
C ILE A 255 7.02 -15.23 20.20
N LEU A 256 7.71 -15.00 21.30
CA LEU A 256 8.34 -13.71 21.56
C LEU A 256 9.69 -13.64 20.86
N PHE A 257 9.95 -12.57 20.12
CA PHE A 257 11.26 -12.31 19.51
C PHE A 257 11.82 -10.96 20.00
N PRO A 258 12.64 -10.98 21.08
CA PRO A 258 13.37 -9.81 21.56
C PRO A 258 14.54 -9.49 20.62
N ALA A 259 14.49 -8.35 19.95
CA ALA A 259 15.50 -7.96 18.98
C ALA A 259 15.59 -6.43 18.84
N PRO A 260 16.75 -5.89 18.41
CA PRO A 260 16.85 -4.49 18.00
C PRO A 260 16.24 -4.29 16.60
N GLY A 261 15.99 -3.02 16.25
CA GLY A 261 15.59 -2.62 14.90
C GLY A 261 14.09 -2.62 14.66
N THR A 262 13.69 -2.78 13.40
CA THR A 262 12.29 -2.74 12.97
C THR A 262 11.69 -4.15 12.83
N SER A 263 10.35 -4.24 12.84
CA SER A 263 9.65 -5.51 12.55
C SER A 263 10.01 -6.10 11.17
N GLU A 264 10.39 -5.24 10.22
CA GLU A 264 10.83 -5.63 8.87
C GLU A 264 12.21 -6.27 8.89
N ASP A 265 13.12 -5.70 9.68
CA ASP A 265 14.50 -6.19 9.84
C ASP A 265 14.51 -7.60 10.45
N ILE A 266 13.73 -7.81 11.51
CA ILE A 266 13.67 -9.13 12.18
C ILE A 266 13.01 -10.18 11.30
N ALA A 267 12.06 -9.80 10.45
CA ALA A 267 11.45 -10.70 9.47
C ALA A 267 12.47 -11.13 8.41
N MET A 268 13.31 -10.21 7.94
CA MET A 268 14.42 -10.48 7.03
C MET A 268 15.47 -11.40 7.67
N ILE A 269 15.88 -11.13 8.91
CA ILE A 269 16.84 -11.98 9.63
C ILE A 269 16.26 -13.38 9.86
N LEU A 270 15.00 -13.49 10.30
CA LEU A 270 14.35 -14.78 10.49
C LEU A 270 14.30 -15.58 9.19
N ALA A 271 13.91 -14.95 8.09
CA ALA A 271 13.87 -15.60 6.78
C ALA A 271 15.24 -16.12 6.37
N HIS A 272 16.27 -15.29 6.55
CA HIS A 272 17.66 -15.63 6.25
C HIS A 272 18.15 -16.83 7.09
N ASP A 273 18.00 -16.77 8.41
CA ASP A 273 18.52 -17.79 9.33
C ASP A 273 17.80 -19.14 9.21
N LYS A 274 16.51 -19.11 8.82
CA LYS A 274 15.75 -20.34 8.51
C LYS A 274 16.07 -20.91 7.11
N GLY A 275 17.02 -20.30 6.39
CA GLY A 275 17.62 -20.84 5.18
C GLY A 275 16.90 -20.49 3.89
N ALA A 276 16.16 -19.37 3.84
CA ALA A 276 15.53 -18.91 2.61
C ALA A 276 16.55 -18.79 1.48
N GLU A 277 16.15 -19.25 0.29
CA GLU A 277 16.95 -19.15 -0.93
C GLU A 277 16.90 -17.73 -1.51
N LEU A 278 15.71 -17.14 -1.50
CA LEU A 278 15.45 -15.76 -1.93
C LEU A 278 14.43 -15.11 -0.99
N ILE A 279 14.65 -13.86 -0.64
CA ILE A 279 13.78 -13.05 0.20
C ILE A 279 13.29 -11.89 -0.66
N VAL A 280 12.02 -11.93 -1.04
CA VAL A 280 11.36 -10.85 -1.79
C VAL A 280 10.59 -9.99 -0.81
N ALA A 281 10.85 -8.68 -0.79
CA ALA A 281 10.22 -7.77 0.15
C ALA A 281 9.36 -6.73 -0.57
N VAL A 282 8.09 -6.62 -0.20
CA VAL A 282 7.11 -5.71 -0.81
C VAL A 282 6.67 -4.66 0.19
N GLY A 283 6.66 -3.40 -0.24
CA GLY A 283 6.19 -2.28 0.57
C GLY A 283 7.10 -1.96 1.75
N THR A 284 8.36 -2.42 1.75
CA THR A 284 9.31 -2.14 2.83
C THR A 284 9.66 -0.65 2.92
N HIS A 285 10.11 -0.23 4.09
CA HIS A 285 10.66 1.09 4.34
C HIS A 285 12.17 0.99 4.08
N SER A 286 12.64 1.64 3.02
CA SER A 286 13.99 1.42 2.51
C SER A 286 14.80 2.68 2.25
N ASN A 287 14.17 3.84 2.30
CA ASN A 287 14.83 5.13 2.08
C ASN A 287 14.58 6.11 3.22
N MET A 288 15.33 7.23 3.23
CA MET A 288 15.24 8.26 4.26
C MET A 288 13.82 8.78 4.47
N VAL A 289 13.07 9.08 3.40
CA VAL A 289 11.71 9.64 3.49
C VAL A 289 10.78 8.68 4.24
N ASP A 290 10.85 7.38 3.92
CA ASP A 290 10.06 6.36 4.62
C ASP A 290 10.32 6.33 6.14
N PHE A 291 11.59 6.54 6.54
CA PHE A 291 11.98 6.54 7.95
C PHE A 291 11.55 7.82 8.65
N LEU A 292 11.69 8.97 8.00
CA LEU A 292 11.23 10.25 8.53
C LEU A 292 9.71 10.27 8.71
N GLU A 293 8.94 9.72 7.77
CA GLU A 293 7.48 9.54 7.91
C GLU A 293 7.11 8.69 9.13
N LYS A 294 7.95 7.73 9.52
CA LYS A 294 7.79 6.93 10.74
C LYS A 294 8.41 7.57 12.00
N GLY A 295 8.85 8.83 11.93
CA GLY A 295 9.48 9.55 13.03
C GLY A 295 10.86 9.02 13.42
N ARG A 296 11.57 8.34 12.50
CA ARG A 296 12.93 7.82 12.70
C ARG A 296 13.95 8.70 12.01
N ALA A 297 14.96 9.15 12.76
CA ALA A 297 16.01 10.03 12.27
C ALA A 297 17.21 9.31 11.62
N GLY A 298 17.16 7.98 11.49
CA GLY A 298 18.20 7.16 10.86
C GLY A 298 17.74 5.71 10.64
N MET A 299 18.51 4.93 9.87
CA MET A 299 18.18 3.55 9.45
C MET A 299 19.27 2.52 9.76
N GLY A 300 19.92 2.61 10.93
CA GLY A 300 21.10 1.79 11.29
C GLY A 300 20.89 0.28 11.18
N SER A 301 19.91 -0.28 11.88
CA SER A 301 19.57 -1.71 11.86
C SER A 301 19.21 -2.19 10.45
N THR A 302 18.33 -1.48 9.76
CA THR A 302 17.94 -1.82 8.38
C THR A 302 19.12 -1.81 7.41
N PHE A 303 20.03 -0.85 7.55
CA PHE A 303 21.26 -0.84 6.76
C PHE A 303 22.11 -2.10 7.03
N LEU A 304 22.36 -2.43 8.30
CA LEU A 304 23.12 -3.62 8.67
C LEU A 304 22.47 -4.93 8.21
N VAL A 305 21.15 -5.05 8.31
CA VAL A 305 20.40 -6.23 7.89
C VAL A 305 20.51 -6.42 6.38
N ARG A 306 20.30 -5.37 5.58
CA ARG A 306 20.47 -5.47 4.13
C ARG A 306 21.91 -5.83 3.73
N LEU A 307 22.91 -5.29 4.43
CA LEU A 307 24.30 -5.69 4.24
C LEU A 307 24.53 -7.18 4.57
N LYS A 308 23.93 -7.70 5.65
CA LYS A 308 24.01 -9.12 6.05
C LYS A 308 23.34 -10.05 5.04
N LEU A 309 22.20 -9.65 4.48
CA LEU A 309 21.43 -10.48 3.53
C LEU A 309 22.06 -10.55 2.14
N GLY A 310 22.79 -9.51 1.72
CA GLY A 310 23.51 -9.49 0.44
C GLY A 310 22.60 -9.74 -0.76
N ASP A 311 22.97 -10.69 -1.60
CA ASP A 311 22.31 -11.06 -2.86
C ASP A 311 20.99 -11.82 -2.69
N LYS A 312 20.68 -12.29 -1.48
CA LYS A 312 19.43 -13.01 -1.20
C LYS A 312 18.20 -12.09 -1.11
N LEU A 313 18.39 -10.78 -0.92
CA LEU A 313 17.30 -9.82 -0.76
C LEU A 313 16.96 -9.15 -2.10
N VAL A 314 15.70 -9.27 -2.51
CA VAL A 314 15.12 -8.50 -3.62
C VAL A 314 14.07 -7.55 -3.05
N ASP A 315 14.38 -6.25 -3.07
CA ASP A 315 13.39 -5.21 -2.74
C ASP A 315 12.47 -4.99 -3.95
N ALA A 316 11.24 -5.48 -3.86
CA ALA A 316 10.21 -5.36 -4.88
C ALA A 316 9.42 -4.04 -4.77
N LYS A 317 9.87 -3.09 -3.94
CA LYS A 317 9.29 -1.75 -3.87
C LYS A 317 9.36 -1.04 -5.22
N GLY A 318 8.21 -0.61 -5.72
CA GLY A 318 8.07 0.07 -7.00
C GLY A 318 8.12 -0.86 -8.22
N VAL A 319 8.06 -2.18 -8.05
CA VAL A 319 7.99 -3.14 -9.17
C VAL A 319 6.78 -2.89 -10.07
N SER A 320 5.69 -2.34 -9.52
CA SER A 320 4.53 -1.87 -10.28
C SER A 320 4.85 -0.78 -11.32
N LYS A 321 5.93 -0.01 -11.12
CA LYS A 321 6.39 1.00 -12.08
C LYS A 321 7.13 0.37 -13.27
N LEU A 322 7.72 -0.81 -13.07
CA LEU A 322 8.37 -1.58 -14.14
C LEU A 322 7.33 -2.37 -14.94
N TYR A 323 6.37 -3.00 -14.23
CA TYR A 323 5.33 -3.83 -14.84
C TYR A 323 4.00 -3.11 -14.91
N GLN A 324 3.86 -2.20 -15.88
CA GLN A 324 2.55 -1.70 -16.28
C GLN A 324 1.97 -2.62 -17.36
N SER A 325 1.13 -3.57 -16.97
CA SER A 325 0.41 -4.44 -17.92
C SER A 325 -0.57 -3.58 -18.75
N LYS A 326 -0.10 -3.02 -19.86
CA LYS A 326 -0.98 -2.44 -20.87
C LYS A 326 -1.60 -3.60 -21.65
N ILE A 327 -2.85 -3.95 -21.33
CA ILE A 327 -3.63 -4.84 -22.19
C ILE A 327 -3.86 -4.09 -23.49
N HIS A 328 -3.04 -4.38 -24.50
CA HIS A 328 -3.21 -3.80 -25.81
C HIS A 328 -4.48 -4.34 -26.46
N SER A 329 -5.20 -3.48 -27.18
CA SER A 329 -6.46 -3.83 -27.86
C SER A 329 -6.32 -4.98 -28.87
N TYR A 330 -5.10 -5.24 -29.38
CA TYR A 330 -4.86 -6.37 -30.29
C TYR A 330 -5.04 -7.74 -29.63
N TYR A 331 -4.95 -7.87 -28.31
CA TYR A 331 -5.24 -9.14 -27.62
C TYR A 331 -6.71 -9.54 -27.80
N TRP A 332 -7.63 -8.58 -27.81
CA TRP A 332 -9.04 -8.82 -28.12
C TRP A 332 -9.23 -9.26 -29.58
N LEU A 333 -8.45 -8.70 -30.50
CA LEU A 333 -8.45 -9.12 -31.91
C LEU A 333 -7.95 -10.57 -32.06
N GLN A 334 -6.90 -10.96 -31.30
CA GLN A 334 -6.39 -12.33 -31.29
C GLN A 334 -7.41 -13.33 -30.74
N VAL A 335 -8.11 -12.99 -29.65
CA VAL A 335 -9.19 -13.82 -29.09
C VAL A 335 -10.35 -13.95 -30.09
N LEU A 336 -10.73 -12.85 -30.74
CA LEU A 336 -11.75 -12.86 -31.78
C LEU A 336 -11.35 -13.75 -32.97
N LEU A 337 -10.12 -13.63 -33.45
CA LEU A 337 -9.59 -14.46 -34.53
C LEU A 337 -9.54 -15.93 -34.12
N ALA A 338 -9.06 -16.25 -32.91
CA ALA A 338 -9.02 -17.61 -32.39
C ALA A 338 -10.42 -18.25 -32.29
N PHE A 339 -11.45 -17.45 -31.97
CA PHE A 339 -12.84 -17.88 -31.99
C PHE A 339 -13.40 -18.06 -33.41
N LEU A 340 -13.07 -17.16 -34.35
CA LEU A 340 -13.57 -17.19 -35.73
C LEU A 340 -12.90 -18.27 -36.59
N LEU A 341 -11.65 -18.64 -36.31
CA LEU A 341 -10.88 -19.58 -37.13
C LEU A 341 -11.55 -20.97 -37.23
N PRO A 342 -11.99 -21.61 -36.12
CA PRO A 342 -12.73 -22.87 -36.18
C PRO A 342 -14.08 -22.74 -36.89
N LEU A 343 -14.81 -21.64 -36.67
CA LEU A 343 -16.09 -21.37 -37.34
C LEU A 343 -15.90 -21.23 -38.86
N GLY A 344 -14.85 -20.53 -39.28
CA GLY A 344 -14.48 -20.39 -40.68
C GLY A 344 -14.12 -21.73 -41.31
N LEU A 345 -13.34 -22.57 -40.61
CA LEU A 345 -12.99 -23.91 -41.07
C LEU A 345 -14.23 -24.81 -41.18
N ILE A 346 -15.11 -24.81 -40.18
CA ILE A 346 -16.38 -25.59 -40.23
C ILE A 346 -17.25 -25.11 -41.38
N GLY A 347 -17.39 -23.79 -41.58
CA GLY A 347 -18.12 -23.24 -42.72
C GLY A 347 -17.53 -23.63 -44.07
N PHE A 348 -16.20 -23.69 -44.17
CA PHE A 348 -15.51 -24.06 -45.41
C PHE A 348 -15.56 -25.57 -45.71
N PHE A 349 -15.50 -26.43 -44.70
CA PHE A 349 -15.45 -27.88 -44.89
C PHE A 349 -16.82 -28.56 -44.78
N SER A 350 -17.85 -27.91 -44.23
CA SER A 350 -19.20 -28.48 -44.14
C SER A 350 -20.01 -28.24 -45.44
N PRO A 351 -20.38 -29.30 -46.18
CA PRO A 351 -21.15 -29.18 -47.42
C PRO A 351 -22.54 -28.56 -47.19
N SER A 352 -23.18 -28.89 -46.07
CA SER A 352 -24.50 -28.36 -45.71
C SER A 352 -24.47 -26.86 -45.45
N LEU A 353 -23.39 -26.35 -44.84
CA LEU A 353 -23.24 -24.92 -44.57
C LEU A 353 -22.89 -24.14 -45.84
N LYS A 354 -22.08 -24.70 -46.74
CA LYS A 354 -21.81 -24.12 -48.07
C LYS A 354 -23.09 -23.83 -48.83
N HIS A 355 -24.01 -24.79 -48.88
CA HIS A 355 -25.29 -24.60 -49.57
C HIS A 355 -26.17 -23.53 -48.92
N ILE A 356 -26.21 -23.46 -47.58
CA ILE A 356 -26.95 -22.41 -46.87
C ILE A 356 -26.33 -21.03 -47.12
N ILE A 357 -25.00 -20.90 -47.08
CA ILE A 357 -24.28 -19.65 -47.35
C ILE A 357 -24.49 -19.22 -48.80
N GLN A 358 -24.44 -20.14 -49.76
CA GLN A 358 -24.72 -19.87 -51.17
C GLN A 358 -26.17 -19.39 -51.39
N LEU A 359 -27.15 -20.02 -50.73
CA LEU A 359 -28.55 -19.60 -50.79
C LEU A 359 -28.77 -18.21 -50.17
N LEU A 360 -28.09 -17.92 -49.05
CA LEU A 360 -28.10 -16.59 -48.42
C LEU A 360 -27.46 -15.53 -49.32
N ALA A 361 -26.32 -15.85 -49.93
CA ALA A 361 -25.65 -14.98 -50.90
C ALA A 361 -26.53 -14.71 -52.13
N LEU A 362 -27.24 -15.71 -52.64
CA LEU A 362 -28.24 -15.54 -53.72
C LEU A 362 -29.40 -14.65 -53.30
N ARG A 363 -29.92 -14.82 -52.08
CA ARG A 363 -30.99 -13.97 -51.54
C ARG A 363 -30.55 -12.52 -51.41
N ILE A 364 -29.35 -12.28 -50.87
CA ILE A 364 -28.77 -10.93 -50.75
C ILE A 364 -28.54 -10.34 -52.15
N LYS A 365 -28.01 -11.13 -53.11
CA LYS A 365 -27.84 -10.71 -54.51
C LYS A 365 -29.18 -10.29 -55.14
N LEU A 366 -30.24 -11.05 -54.90
CA LEU A 366 -31.58 -10.76 -55.41
C LEU A 366 -32.20 -9.51 -54.77
N ILE A 367 -31.97 -9.29 -53.47
CA ILE A 367 -32.48 -8.11 -52.75
C ILE A 367 -31.74 -6.84 -53.15
N PHE A 368 -30.42 -6.90 -53.37
CA PHE A 368 -29.58 -5.74 -53.65
C PHE A 368 -29.22 -5.55 -55.13
N GLN A 369 -29.70 -6.41 -56.04
CA GLN A 369 -29.46 -6.36 -57.50
C GLN A 369 -27.98 -6.17 -57.88
N LEU A 370 -27.08 -6.85 -57.18
CA LEU A 370 -25.63 -6.72 -57.41
C LEU A 370 -25.21 -7.42 -58.72
N PRO A 371 -24.46 -6.76 -59.62
CA PRO A 371 -23.95 -7.37 -60.85
C PRO A 371 -22.89 -8.46 -60.57
N GLU A 372 -22.70 -9.37 -61.53
CA GLU A 372 -21.85 -10.57 -61.37
C GLU A 372 -20.37 -10.23 -61.12
N ILE A 373 -19.89 -10.34 -59.88
CA ILE A 373 -18.48 -10.09 -59.55
C ILE A 373 -17.75 -11.30 -58.92
N PHE A 374 -18.42 -12.43 -58.61
CA PHE A 374 -17.71 -13.61 -58.07
C PHE A 374 -18.25 -14.94 -58.62
N PRO A 375 -17.76 -15.43 -59.77
CA PRO A 375 -18.18 -16.71 -60.34
C PRO A 375 -17.67 -17.93 -59.56
N HIS A 376 -16.72 -17.77 -58.63
CA HIS A 376 -16.07 -18.87 -57.89
C HIS A 376 -16.67 -19.12 -56.49
N LEU A 377 -17.76 -18.43 -56.13
CA LEU A 377 -18.47 -18.63 -54.85
C LEU A 377 -19.80 -19.39 -55.01
N PHE A 378 -20.12 -19.85 -56.22
CA PHE A 378 -21.26 -20.71 -56.55
C PHE A 378 -20.83 -22.14 -56.86
#